data_AF-A0A075A393-F1
#
_entry.id   AF-A0A075A393-F1
#
_cell.length_a   1.000
_cell.length_b   1.000
_cell.length_c   1.000
_cell.angle_alpha   90.00
_cell.angle_beta   90.00
_cell.angle_gamma   90.00
#
_symmetry.space_group_name_H-M   'P 1'
#
loop_
_entity.id
_entity.type
_entity.pdbx_description
1 polymer ?
#
loop_
_entity_poly.entity_id
_entity_poly.type
_entity_poly.pdbx_seq_one_letter_code
_entity_poly.pdbx_strand_id
1 'polypeptide(L)'
;MSAVVSITVNFEEKRPIAMGVVTCGTGVGCACLSTLMPMVISRMGWKHSMYILATIAFTTVIYSVLLRSKARQASIRPSLNLPVIMPQMMTLDSNLAEAPKMPSQIMSSTFAFYSTWDVEQAKKHMYLTSFLGNIGSFVYLEGLDNFLKSRSKANKEPLHLLKNFQFIILFLASFFFAFTFMTPIVYLFDRLRQNGISDANISLILSAYGVFGAIARLSMGIISSFSWCKKHIFLFFWIIISSVSNIASNYMTTTWDFALFSCTLATAQGAFIVLQPLVLAEIVLPEDLTDALGLMLLASGAGYLMGTPMMALVFDCWKKYEACYLTCGVILAFTALLTTTIVIAYIRQVLMEKYERRLKMRLANEMSNWIRRESSSSQE
;
A
#
# COMPACT_ATOMS: atom_id res chain seq x y z
N MET A 1 8.01 -9.47 3.28
CA MET A 1 6.87 -8.54 3.50
C MET A 1 7.15 -7.50 4.61
N SER A 2 7.83 -7.82 5.71
CA SER A 2 8.16 -6.82 6.75
C SER A 2 8.97 -5.62 6.23
N ALA A 3 9.90 -5.86 5.29
CA ALA A 3 10.64 -4.79 4.61
C ALA A 3 9.73 -3.87 3.78
N VAL A 4 8.68 -4.40 3.15
CA VAL A 4 7.70 -3.66 2.35
C VAL A 4 6.96 -2.67 3.26
N VAL A 5 6.43 -3.15 4.39
CA VAL A 5 5.73 -2.30 5.37
C VAL A 5 6.67 -1.20 5.90
N SER A 6 7.93 -1.56 6.20
CA SER A 6 8.90 -0.57 6.67
C SER A 6 9.17 0.53 5.64
N ILE A 7 9.21 0.21 4.34
CA ILE A 7 9.42 1.19 3.28
C ILE A 7 8.20 2.08 3.11
N THR A 8 7.00 1.49 3.15
CA THR A 8 5.76 2.25 3.00
C THR A 8 5.54 3.28 4.10
N VAL A 9 6.13 3.05 5.29
CA VAL A 9 6.07 3.97 6.43
C VAL A 9 7.25 4.95 6.45
N ASN A 10 8.45 4.53 6.02
CA ASN A 10 9.65 5.37 6.14
C ASN A 10 9.92 6.28 4.92
N PHE A 11 9.33 6.01 3.76
CA PHE A 11 9.54 6.78 2.54
C PHE A 11 8.20 7.28 1.97
N GLU A 12 8.04 8.61 1.88
CA GLU A 12 6.87 9.24 1.27
C GLU A 12 7.09 9.52 -0.22
N GLU A 13 8.13 10.28 -0.59
CA GLU A 13 8.34 10.72 -1.98
C GLU A 13 8.79 9.60 -2.94
N LYS A 14 9.74 8.76 -2.52
CA LYS A 14 10.34 7.71 -3.37
C LYS A 14 9.84 6.30 -3.07
N ARG A 15 8.65 6.21 -2.45
CA ARG A 15 7.99 4.95 -2.07
C ARG A 15 7.91 3.95 -3.23
N PRO A 16 7.50 4.31 -4.46
CA PRO A 16 7.32 3.33 -5.54
C PRO A 16 8.64 2.71 -6.00
N ILE A 17 9.71 3.50 -6.08
CA ILE A 17 11.04 3.04 -6.48
C ILE A 17 11.63 2.11 -5.41
N ALA A 18 11.55 2.50 -4.14
CA ALA A 18 12.03 1.69 -3.03
C ALA A 18 11.30 0.34 -2.94
N MET A 19 9.99 0.35 -3.18
CA MET A 19 9.16 -0.86 -3.26
C MET A 19 9.58 -1.76 -4.42
N GLY A 20 9.83 -1.21 -5.61
CA GLY A 20 10.34 -1.98 -6.76
C GLY A 20 11.69 -2.63 -6.48
N VAL A 21 12.64 -1.89 -5.88
CA VAL A 21 13.99 -2.41 -5.55
C VAL A 21 13.91 -3.55 -4.53
N VAL A 22 13.16 -3.39 -3.44
CA VAL A 22 13.10 -4.41 -2.38
C VAL A 22 12.33 -5.65 -2.83
N THR A 23 11.29 -5.49 -3.64
CA THR A 23 10.53 -6.64 -4.15
C THR A 23 11.28 -7.39 -5.27
N CYS A 24 12.16 -6.72 -6.03
CA CYS A 24 13.00 -7.31 -7.08
C CYS A 24 13.85 -8.49 -6.56
N GLY A 25 14.33 -8.42 -5.31
CA GLY A 25 15.12 -9.49 -4.69
C GLY A 25 14.41 -10.86 -4.68
N THR A 26 13.08 -10.88 -4.61
CA THR A 26 12.30 -12.14 -4.70
C THR A 26 12.43 -12.78 -6.08
N GLY A 27 12.41 -11.98 -7.16
CA GLY A 27 12.57 -12.49 -8.52
C GLY A 27 13.98 -13.01 -8.79
N VAL A 28 15.01 -12.27 -8.34
CA VAL A 28 16.40 -12.70 -8.43
C VAL A 28 16.62 -14.00 -7.65
N GLY A 29 16.08 -14.09 -6.43
CA GLY A 29 16.13 -15.30 -5.62
C GLY A 29 15.51 -16.51 -6.33
N CYS A 30 14.32 -16.36 -6.94
CA CYS A 30 13.70 -17.41 -7.73
C CYS A 30 14.58 -17.84 -8.92
N ALA A 31 15.15 -16.90 -9.67
CA ALA A 31 16.02 -17.22 -10.79
C ALA A 31 17.25 -18.01 -10.35
N CYS A 32 17.99 -17.51 -9.35
CA CYS A 32 19.19 -18.17 -8.83
C CYS A 32 18.88 -19.54 -8.23
N LEU A 33 17.83 -19.66 -7.41
CA LEU A 33 17.46 -20.93 -6.79
C LEU A 33 16.95 -21.94 -7.82
N SER A 34 16.24 -21.51 -8.86
CA SER A 34 15.73 -22.41 -9.91
C SER A 34 16.85 -23.09 -10.69
N THR A 35 18.00 -22.42 -10.89
CA THR A 35 19.17 -23.01 -11.56
C THR A 35 20.07 -23.77 -10.59
N LEU A 36 20.28 -23.24 -9.37
CA LEU A 36 21.19 -23.83 -8.40
C LEU A 36 20.65 -25.13 -7.80
N MET A 37 19.35 -25.18 -7.47
CA MET A 37 18.76 -26.32 -6.75
C MET A 37 18.85 -27.64 -7.53
N PRO A 38 18.52 -27.71 -8.84
CA PRO A 38 18.69 -28.94 -9.60
C PRO A 38 20.13 -29.46 -9.60
N MET A 39 21.12 -28.57 -9.73
CA MET A 39 22.54 -28.94 -9.69
C MET A 39 22.95 -29.49 -8.32
N VAL A 40 22.53 -28.84 -7.23
CA VAL A 40 22.86 -29.28 -5.86
C VAL A 40 22.21 -30.63 -5.55
N ILE A 41 20.95 -30.81 -5.94
CA ILE A 41 20.23 -32.08 -5.76
C ILE A 41 20.92 -33.22 -6.52
N SER A 42 21.39 -32.96 -7.75
CA SER A 42 22.09 -33.98 -8.56
C SER A 42 23.42 -34.45 -7.95
N ARG A 43 24.14 -33.58 -7.24
CA ARG A 43 25.48 -33.88 -6.68
C ARG A 43 25.46 -34.34 -5.22
N MET A 44 24.61 -33.72 -4.39
CA MET A 44 24.66 -33.87 -2.94
C MET A 44 23.41 -34.56 -2.36
N GLY A 45 22.42 -34.85 -3.20
CA GLY A 45 21.15 -35.43 -2.78
C GLY A 45 20.23 -34.43 -2.05
N TRP A 46 18.96 -34.78 -1.95
CA TRP A 46 17.91 -33.88 -1.46
C TRP A 46 18.09 -33.40 -0.01
N LYS A 47 18.65 -34.24 0.88
CA LYS A 47 18.85 -33.90 2.30
C LYS A 47 19.84 -32.74 2.48
N HIS A 48 20.96 -32.76 1.76
CA HIS A 48 21.95 -31.69 1.85
C HIS A 48 21.45 -30.39 1.22
N SER A 49 20.64 -30.47 0.15
CA SER A 49 19.96 -29.30 -0.41
C SER A 49 19.05 -28.61 0.61
N MET A 50 18.35 -29.37 1.46
CA MET A 50 17.52 -28.81 2.54
C MET A 50 18.35 -28.05 3.59
N TYR A 51 19.53 -28.55 3.97
CA TYR A 51 20.42 -27.84 4.89
C TYR A 51 20.95 -26.53 4.29
N ILE A 52 21.26 -26.51 2.99
CA ILE A 52 21.68 -25.29 2.28
C ILE A 52 20.56 -24.26 2.26
N LEU A 53 19.32 -24.68 1.95
CA LEU A 53 18.15 -23.79 2.01
C LEU A 53 17.91 -23.24 3.42
N ALA A 54 18.05 -24.06 4.46
CA ALA A 54 17.94 -23.63 5.85
C ALA A 54 19.02 -22.58 6.20
N THR A 55 20.25 -22.76 5.72
CA THR A 55 21.35 -21.81 5.93
C THR A 55 21.04 -20.46 5.26
N ILE A 56 20.57 -20.48 4.01
CA ILE A 56 20.16 -19.26 3.30
C ILE A 56 19.01 -18.57 4.04
N ALA A 57 18.01 -19.32 4.50
CA ALA A 57 16.92 -18.77 5.31
C ALA A 57 17.43 -18.14 6.61
N PHE A 58 18.40 -18.75 7.29
CA PHE A 58 18.98 -18.22 8.52
C PHE A 58 19.70 -16.87 8.30
N THR A 59 20.34 -16.67 7.15
CA THR A 59 20.96 -15.35 6.84
C THR A 59 19.95 -14.21 6.82
N THR A 60 18.67 -14.47 6.50
CA THR A 60 17.61 -13.45 6.52
C THR A 60 17.33 -12.91 7.92
N VAL A 61 17.58 -13.71 8.97
CA VAL A 61 17.46 -13.28 10.37
C VAL A 61 18.49 -12.20 10.69
N ILE A 62 19.73 -12.38 10.21
CA ILE A 62 20.81 -11.40 10.39
C ILE A 62 20.44 -10.07 9.71
N TYR A 63 19.94 -10.13 8.47
CA TYR A 63 19.49 -8.92 7.77
C TYR A 63 18.25 -8.27 8.40
N SER A 64 17.42 -9.04 9.10
CA SER A 64 16.24 -8.50 9.80
C SER A 64 16.62 -7.62 10.98
N VAL A 65 17.76 -7.87 11.65
CA VAL A 65 18.29 -7.01 12.72
C VAL A 65 18.69 -5.63 12.19
N LEU A 66 19.06 -5.54 10.91
CA LEU A 66 19.46 -4.28 10.26
C LEU A 66 18.26 -3.36 9.97
N LEU A 67 17.03 -3.89 9.92
CA LEU A 67 15.81 -3.12 9.71
C LEU A 67 15.44 -2.31 10.97
N ARG A 68 16.16 -1.21 11.22
CA ARG A 68 15.78 -0.21 12.22
C ARG A 68 14.75 0.75 11.63
N SER A 69 13.51 0.67 12.08
CA SER A 69 12.45 1.61 11.69
C SER A 69 12.66 2.99 12.33
N LYS A 70 12.78 4.04 11.51
CA LYS A 70 12.84 5.44 11.96
C LYS A 70 11.54 5.92 12.61
N ALA A 71 10.41 5.21 12.43
CA ALA A 71 9.18 5.54 13.15
C ALA A 71 9.37 5.52 14.68
N ARG A 72 10.29 4.67 15.18
CA ARG A 72 10.67 4.66 16.60
C ARG A 72 11.42 5.93 17.04
N GLN A 73 12.04 6.67 16.12
CA GLN A 73 12.74 7.92 16.43
C GLN A 73 11.80 9.14 16.49
N ALA A 74 10.64 9.13 15.83
CA ALA A 74 9.66 10.21 15.98
C ALA A 74 9.03 10.21 17.39
N SER A 75 8.82 9.02 17.99
CA SER A 75 8.40 8.88 19.39
C SER A 75 9.54 9.08 20.41
N ILE A 76 10.80 9.08 19.94
CA ILE A 76 11.99 9.37 20.74
C ILE A 76 12.67 10.63 20.18
N ARG A 77 11.89 11.66 19.86
CA ARG A 77 12.39 12.97 20.23
C ARG A 77 12.17 13.00 21.74
N PRO A 78 13.22 13.01 22.60
CA PRO A 78 13.00 13.55 23.92
C PRO A 78 12.32 14.89 23.64
N SER A 79 11.11 15.09 24.18
CA SER A 79 10.58 16.44 24.34
C SER A 79 11.78 17.26 24.75
N LEU A 80 12.16 18.25 23.93
CA LEU A 80 13.30 19.10 24.25
C LEU A 80 12.98 19.60 25.65
N ASN A 81 13.65 19.03 26.65
CA ASN A 81 13.53 19.44 28.03
C ASN A 81 14.27 20.76 28.07
N LEU A 82 13.67 21.79 27.45
CA LEU A 82 13.86 23.15 27.89
C LEU A 82 13.67 23.05 29.41
N PRO A 83 14.66 23.48 30.21
CA PRO A 83 14.50 23.50 31.65
C PRO A 83 13.22 24.27 31.91
N VAL A 84 12.19 23.52 32.32
CA VAL A 84 10.88 24.04 32.64
C VAL A 84 11.09 24.84 33.91
N ILE A 85 11.51 26.09 33.75
CA ILE A 85 11.22 27.14 34.71
C ILE A 85 9.78 27.57 34.42
N MET A 86 8.84 26.64 34.55
CA MET A 86 7.41 26.94 34.68
C MET A 86 6.98 26.40 36.04
N PRO A 87 6.45 27.24 36.94
CA PRO A 87 5.73 26.75 38.10
C PRO A 87 4.47 26.05 37.58
N GLN A 88 4.22 24.83 38.04
CA GLN A 88 2.95 24.07 37.94
C GLN A 88 1.86 24.71 37.05
N MET A 89 2.00 24.59 35.73
CA MET A 89 0.90 24.86 34.80
C MET A 89 0.74 23.64 33.90
N MET A 90 -0.44 23.01 34.01
CA MET A 90 -0.93 21.89 33.21
C MET A 90 -0.23 20.54 33.37
N THR A 91 -0.49 19.88 34.50
CA THR A 91 -0.69 18.43 34.47
C THR A 91 -2.17 18.18 34.22
N LEU A 92 -2.54 17.63 33.05
CA LEU A 92 -3.88 17.08 32.85
C LEU A 92 -4.01 15.86 33.76
N ASP A 93 -4.67 16.05 34.90
CA ASP A 93 -5.01 14.96 35.80
C ASP A 93 -6.12 14.11 35.15
N SER A 94 -5.84 12.82 34.91
CA SER A 94 -6.70 11.92 34.15
C SER A 94 -8.05 11.64 34.80
N ASN A 95 -8.22 12.03 36.07
CA ASN A 95 -9.43 11.79 36.85
C ASN A 95 -10.47 12.94 36.80
N LEU A 96 -10.19 14.07 36.12
CA LEU A 96 -11.08 15.25 36.05
C LEU A 96 -11.71 15.48 34.65
N ALA A 97 -12.05 14.40 33.95
CA ALA A 97 -12.43 14.42 32.54
C ALA A 97 -13.92 14.73 32.24
N GLU A 98 -14.54 15.75 32.86
CA GLU A 98 -15.93 16.14 32.51
C GLU A 98 -16.15 17.60 32.09
N ALA A 99 -15.17 18.50 32.25
CA ALA A 99 -15.21 19.81 31.59
C ALA A 99 -13.81 20.43 31.57
N PRO A 100 -13.37 21.02 30.44
CA PRO A 100 -12.13 21.77 30.40
C PRO A 100 -12.29 23.03 31.26
N LYS A 101 -11.81 22.97 32.51
CA LYS A 101 -11.75 24.15 33.38
C LYS A 101 -10.42 24.85 33.17
N MET A 102 -10.47 26.13 32.82
CA MET A 102 -9.27 26.96 32.77
C MET A 102 -8.63 27.06 34.17
N PRO A 103 -7.29 27.10 34.24
CA PRO A 103 -6.58 27.15 35.51
C PRO A 103 -6.96 28.41 36.30
N SER A 104 -7.23 28.22 37.60
CA SER A 104 -7.59 29.27 38.56
C SER A 104 -6.54 30.38 38.68
N GLN A 105 -5.33 30.20 38.16
CA GLN A 105 -4.31 31.25 38.11
C GLN A 105 -4.62 32.34 37.07
N ILE A 106 -5.47 32.06 36.07
CA ILE A 106 -6.04 33.06 35.15
C ILE A 106 -7.14 33.89 35.87
N MET A 107 -7.70 33.36 36.96
CA MET A 107 -8.71 34.04 37.79
C MET A 107 -8.11 35.14 38.68
N SER A 108 -6.78 35.17 38.86
CA SER A 108 -6.11 36.15 39.73
C SER A 108 -5.73 37.48 39.06
N SER A 109 -5.81 37.56 37.72
CA SER A 109 -5.67 38.84 37.05
C SER A 109 -7.01 39.57 37.08
N THR A 110 -7.04 40.72 37.76
CA THR A 110 -8.17 41.67 37.93
C THR A 110 -8.86 42.09 36.62
N PHE A 111 -8.35 41.68 35.46
CA PHE A 111 -8.94 41.95 34.15
C PHE A 111 -10.02 40.93 33.70
N ALA A 112 -10.05 39.72 34.28
CA ALA A 112 -10.96 38.66 33.82
C ALA A 112 -12.41 38.81 34.33
N PHE A 113 -12.64 39.61 35.39
CA PHE A 113 -13.96 39.77 36.00
C PHE A 113 -14.87 40.81 35.30
N TYR A 114 -14.31 41.65 34.42
CA TYR A 114 -15.08 42.70 33.72
C TYR A 114 -15.02 42.61 32.18
N SER A 115 -14.34 41.64 31.60
CA SER A 115 -14.20 41.53 30.14
C SER A 115 -15.28 40.66 29.51
N THR A 116 -16.55 41.04 29.63
CA THR A 116 -17.48 40.83 28.50
C THR A 116 -17.23 41.98 27.53
N TRP A 117 -16.15 41.90 26.75
CA TRP A 117 -15.81 42.99 25.84
C TRP A 117 -15.61 42.56 24.40
N ASP A 118 -16.11 43.48 23.59
CA ASP A 118 -16.59 43.41 22.23
C ASP A 118 -15.45 43.17 21.23
N VAL A 119 -15.75 42.38 20.21
CA VAL A 119 -14.81 41.90 19.18
C VAL A 119 -14.21 43.07 18.38
N GLU A 120 -14.82 44.25 18.40
CA GLU A 120 -14.33 45.46 17.71
C GLU A 120 -13.10 46.13 18.35
N GLN A 121 -12.89 46.03 19.67
CA GLN A 121 -11.73 46.69 20.32
C GLN A 121 -10.43 45.89 20.23
N ALA A 122 -10.52 44.56 20.06
CA ALA A 122 -9.34 43.70 19.93
C ALA A 122 -8.53 43.95 18.65
N LYS A 123 -9.09 44.70 17.68
CA LYS A 123 -8.47 44.99 16.39
C LYS A 123 -7.40 46.11 16.45
N LYS A 124 -7.25 46.83 17.57
CA LYS A 124 -6.49 48.10 17.60
C LYS A 124 -5.07 48.06 18.21
N HIS A 125 -4.65 46.96 18.83
CA HIS A 125 -3.29 46.83 19.37
C HIS A 125 -2.61 45.52 18.94
N MET A 126 -2.14 45.55 17.69
CA MET A 126 -1.39 44.46 17.05
C MET A 126 0.08 44.83 17.14
N TYR A 127 0.92 44.06 17.84
CA TYR A 127 2.33 43.79 17.47
C TYR A 127 3.09 42.88 18.48
N LEU A 128 2.60 42.67 19.71
CA LEU A 128 3.26 41.74 20.67
C LEU A 128 2.42 40.50 21.07
N THR A 129 1.11 40.52 20.84
CA THR A 129 0.18 39.40 21.11
C THR A 129 0.19 38.32 20.03
N SER A 130 0.66 38.64 18.82
CA SER A 130 0.67 37.70 17.70
C SER A 130 1.77 36.65 17.80
N PHE A 131 2.92 36.97 18.41
CA PHE A 131 4.03 36.02 18.53
C PHE A 131 3.82 35.01 19.67
N LEU A 132 3.44 35.48 20.87
CA LEU A 132 3.09 34.61 22.01
C LEU A 132 1.76 33.87 21.79
N GLY A 133 0.80 34.52 21.13
CA GLY A 133 -0.47 33.90 20.71
C GLY A 133 -0.27 32.81 19.68
N ASN A 134 0.60 33.02 18.67
CA ASN A 134 0.96 31.97 17.73
C ASN A 134 1.64 30.82 18.45
N ILE A 135 2.67 31.05 19.27
CA ILE A 135 3.40 29.96 19.95
C ILE A 135 2.48 29.18 20.91
N GLY A 136 1.65 29.88 21.68
CA GLY A 136 0.65 29.25 22.57
C GLY A 136 -0.42 28.47 21.80
N SER A 137 -0.89 29.00 20.67
CA SER A 137 -1.81 28.30 19.77
C SER A 137 -1.18 27.09 19.10
N PHE A 138 0.10 27.14 18.74
CA PHE A 138 0.82 26.03 18.13
C PHE A 138 0.99 24.88 19.11
N VAL A 139 1.42 25.17 20.35
CA VAL A 139 1.54 24.15 21.42
C VAL A 139 0.18 23.57 21.78
N TYR A 140 -0.87 24.40 21.82
CA TYR A 140 -2.24 23.94 22.07
C TYR A 140 -2.78 23.08 20.92
N LEU A 141 -2.57 23.48 19.67
CA LEU A 141 -3.00 22.73 18.48
C LEU A 141 -2.23 21.41 18.35
N GLU A 142 -0.93 21.39 18.68
CA GLU A 142 -0.13 20.17 18.69
C GLU A 142 -0.53 19.22 19.83
N GLY A 143 -0.80 19.76 21.03
CA GLY A 143 -1.36 19.01 22.16
C GLY A 143 -2.75 18.44 21.87
N LEU A 144 -3.61 19.24 21.23
CA LEU A 144 -4.94 18.84 20.81
C LEU A 144 -4.89 17.78 19.70
N ASP A 145 -4.01 17.93 18.71
CA ASP A 145 -3.81 16.94 17.64
C ASP A 145 -3.30 15.61 18.21
N ASN A 146 -2.35 15.64 19.14
CA ASN A 146 -1.87 14.45 19.84
C ASN A 146 -2.96 13.80 20.71
N PHE A 147 -3.78 14.59 21.40
CA PHE A 147 -4.90 14.09 22.20
C PHE A 147 -6.00 13.48 21.33
N LEU A 148 -6.37 14.14 20.23
CA LEU A 148 -7.34 13.64 19.25
C LEU A 148 -6.82 12.35 18.57
N LYS A 149 -5.53 12.27 18.22
CA LYS A 149 -4.90 11.04 17.71
C LYS A 149 -4.89 9.91 18.75
N SER A 150 -4.62 10.22 20.02
CA SER A 150 -4.65 9.23 21.11
C SER A 150 -6.07 8.70 21.36
N ARG A 151 -7.07 9.58 21.35
CA ARG A 151 -8.48 9.22 21.54
C ARG A 151 -9.05 8.50 20.32
N SER A 152 -8.67 8.89 19.11
CA SER A 152 -8.96 8.18 17.86
C SER A 152 -8.42 6.76 17.93
N LYS A 153 -7.14 6.55 18.29
CA LYS A 153 -6.57 5.21 18.49
C LYS A 153 -7.28 4.38 19.56
N ALA A 154 -7.71 5.01 20.68
CA ALA A 154 -8.38 4.31 21.78
C ALA A 154 -9.83 3.87 21.45
N ASN A 155 -10.50 4.56 20.52
CA ASN A 155 -11.88 4.26 20.09
C ASN A 155 -11.96 3.57 18.72
N LYS A 156 -10.85 3.07 18.16
CA LYS A 156 -10.87 2.36 16.88
C LYS A 156 -11.56 1.00 17.03
N GLU A 157 -12.71 0.85 16.40
CA GLU A 157 -13.29 -0.47 16.17
C GLU A 157 -12.30 -1.31 15.33
N PRO A 158 -12.00 -2.56 15.72
CA PRO A 158 -10.96 -3.38 15.10
C PRO A 158 -11.22 -3.70 13.62
N LEU A 159 -12.43 -3.45 13.11
CA LEU A 159 -12.86 -3.74 11.74
C LEU A 159 -13.35 -2.50 10.98
N HIS A 160 -13.03 -1.29 11.44
CA HIS A 160 -13.44 -0.06 10.74
C HIS A 160 -12.98 -0.02 9.27
N LEU A 161 -11.82 -0.60 8.96
CA LEU A 161 -11.30 -0.74 7.60
C LEU A 161 -12.22 -1.53 6.66
N LEU A 162 -12.91 -2.55 7.17
CA LEU A 162 -13.88 -3.35 6.40
C LEU A 162 -15.20 -2.62 6.16
N LYS A 163 -15.40 -1.39 6.65
CA LYS A 163 -16.54 -0.55 6.25
C LYS A 163 -16.28 0.19 4.95
N ASN A 164 -15.02 0.39 4.57
CA ASN A 164 -14.68 1.05 3.32
C ASN A 164 -14.86 0.09 2.14
N PHE A 165 -15.87 0.35 1.32
CA PHE A 165 -16.19 -0.46 0.14
C PHE A 165 -15.00 -0.64 -0.83
N GLN A 166 -14.18 0.40 -1.04
CA GLN A 166 -13.01 0.30 -1.91
C GLN A 166 -11.94 -0.65 -1.35
N PHE A 167 -11.76 -0.67 -0.03
CA PHE A 167 -10.84 -1.58 0.65
C PHE A 167 -11.34 -3.03 0.56
N ILE A 168 -12.64 -3.28 0.77
CA ILE A 168 -13.22 -4.63 0.68
C ILE A 168 -13.01 -5.23 -0.71
N ILE A 169 -13.26 -4.44 -1.77
CA ILE A 169 -13.06 -4.92 -3.14
C ILE A 169 -11.59 -5.25 -3.39
N LEU A 170 -10.67 -4.40 -2.94
CA LEU A 170 -9.23 -4.64 -3.09
C LEU A 170 -8.77 -5.86 -2.28
N PHE A 171 -9.32 -6.06 -1.09
CA PHE A 171 -9.11 -7.22 -0.23
C PHE A 171 -9.56 -8.50 -0.94
N LEU A 172 -10.77 -8.50 -1.48
CA LEU A 172 -11.32 -9.65 -2.20
C LEU A 172 -10.55 -9.94 -3.50
N ALA A 173 -10.19 -8.90 -4.25
CA ALA A 173 -9.36 -9.05 -5.45
C ALA A 173 -7.97 -9.64 -5.12
N SER A 174 -7.38 -9.23 -4.00
CA SER A 174 -6.09 -9.73 -3.53
C SER A 174 -6.15 -11.18 -3.08
N PHE A 175 -7.26 -11.59 -2.47
CA PHE A 175 -7.53 -12.99 -2.13
C PHE A 175 -7.58 -13.87 -3.38
N PHE A 176 -8.41 -13.50 -4.37
CA PHE A 176 -8.55 -14.28 -5.61
C PHE A 176 -7.28 -14.27 -6.47
N PHE A 177 -6.54 -13.17 -6.49
CA PHE A 177 -5.24 -13.14 -7.15
C PHE A 177 -4.24 -14.09 -6.47
N ALA A 178 -4.14 -14.06 -5.14
CA ALA A 178 -3.25 -14.96 -4.39
C ALA A 178 -3.66 -16.43 -4.53
N PHE A 179 -4.96 -16.70 -4.58
CA PHE A 179 -5.53 -18.03 -4.85
C PHE A 179 -5.00 -18.64 -6.15
N THR A 180 -4.84 -17.84 -7.19
CA THR A 180 -4.38 -18.30 -8.50
C THR A 180 -2.86 -18.15 -8.70
N PHE A 181 -2.15 -17.41 -7.86
CA PHE A 181 -0.77 -17.01 -8.14
C PHE A 181 0.24 -18.18 -8.22
N MET A 182 0.17 -19.14 -7.28
CA MET A 182 1.16 -20.23 -7.21
C MET A 182 0.88 -21.37 -8.20
N THR A 183 -0.40 -21.63 -8.50
CA THR A 183 -0.83 -22.80 -9.27
C THR A 183 -0.20 -22.89 -10.66
N PRO A 184 -0.20 -21.83 -11.49
CA PRO A 184 0.42 -21.84 -12.80
C PRO A 184 1.91 -22.20 -12.76
N ILE A 185 2.63 -21.79 -11.71
CA ILE A 185 4.08 -21.99 -11.57
C ILE A 185 4.39 -23.45 -11.22
N VAL A 186 3.65 -24.00 -10.24
CA VAL A 186 3.84 -25.38 -9.78
C VAL A 186 3.50 -26.36 -10.90
N TYR A 187 2.34 -26.18 -11.54
CA TYR A 187 1.90 -27.09 -12.61
C TYR A 187 2.63 -26.90 -13.94
N LEU A 188 3.32 -25.77 -14.13
CA LEU A 188 4.12 -25.56 -15.33
C LEU A 188 5.27 -26.58 -15.40
N PHE A 189 5.91 -26.88 -14.26
CA PHE A 189 6.99 -27.86 -14.19
C PHE A 189 6.51 -29.25 -14.64
N ASP A 190 5.41 -29.73 -14.07
CA ASP A 190 4.85 -31.05 -14.38
C ASP A 190 4.34 -31.13 -15.83
N ARG A 191 3.70 -30.06 -16.32
CA ARG A 191 3.21 -29.97 -17.71
C ARG A 191 4.35 -30.02 -18.72
N LEU A 192 5.44 -29.29 -18.48
CA LEU A 192 6.61 -29.32 -19.38
C LEU A 192 7.25 -30.71 -19.44
N ARG A 193 7.30 -31.40 -18.29
CA ARG A 193 7.84 -32.76 -18.21
C ARG A 193 6.96 -33.77 -18.95
N GLN A 194 5.63 -33.65 -18.87
CA GLN A 194 4.71 -34.50 -19.62
C GLN A 194 4.82 -34.30 -21.14
N ASN A 195 5.13 -33.08 -21.58
CA ASN A 195 5.38 -32.78 -22.99
C ASN A 195 6.77 -33.26 -23.48
N GLY A 196 7.53 -33.99 -22.66
CA GLY A 196 8.82 -34.58 -23.04
C GLY A 196 9.96 -33.57 -23.18
N ILE A 197 9.82 -32.37 -22.61
CA ILE A 197 10.86 -31.33 -22.64
C ILE A 197 11.97 -31.70 -21.65
N SER A 198 13.23 -31.51 -22.05
CA SER A 198 14.38 -31.81 -21.19
C SER A 198 14.40 -30.95 -19.91
N ASP A 199 14.83 -31.56 -18.79
CA ASP A 199 14.91 -30.88 -17.48
C ASP A 199 15.79 -29.62 -17.51
N ALA A 200 16.80 -29.59 -18.38
CA ALA A 200 17.64 -28.40 -18.61
C ALA A 200 16.84 -27.23 -19.19
N ASN A 201 15.98 -27.48 -20.18
CA ASN A 201 15.13 -26.46 -20.78
C ASN A 201 14.03 -26.00 -19.81
N ILE A 202 13.49 -26.91 -19.00
CA ILE A 202 12.52 -26.57 -17.94
C ILE A 202 13.15 -25.61 -16.92
N SER A 203 14.37 -25.91 -16.48
CA SER A 203 15.11 -25.05 -15.55
C SER A 203 15.39 -23.67 -16.14
N LEU A 204 15.68 -23.60 -17.45
CA LEU A 204 15.89 -22.34 -18.17
C LEU A 204 14.59 -21.51 -18.23
N ILE A 205 13.45 -22.12 -18.55
CA ILE A 205 12.14 -21.44 -18.58
C ILE A 205 11.78 -20.91 -17.18
N LEU A 206 12.00 -21.71 -16.13
CA LEU A 206 11.71 -21.29 -14.76
C LEU A 206 12.66 -20.18 -14.27
N SER A 207 13.92 -20.21 -14.68
CA SER A 207 14.87 -19.12 -14.45
C SER A 207 14.45 -17.84 -15.18
N ALA A 208 13.99 -17.95 -16.43
CA ALA A 208 13.48 -16.81 -17.19
C ALA A 208 12.27 -16.18 -16.48
N TYR A 209 11.33 -16.98 -15.96
CA TYR A 209 10.24 -16.49 -15.12
C TYR A 209 10.77 -15.65 -13.93
N GLY A 210 11.81 -16.12 -13.23
CA GLY A 210 12.42 -15.36 -12.13
C GLY A 210 13.03 -14.02 -12.57
N VAL A 211 13.82 -14.02 -13.65
CA VAL A 211 14.51 -12.84 -14.18
C VAL A 211 13.51 -11.79 -14.70
N PHE A 212 12.56 -12.19 -15.53
CA PHE A 212 11.54 -11.28 -16.05
C PHE A 212 10.65 -10.74 -14.94
N GLY A 213 10.35 -11.55 -13.93
CA GLY A 213 9.66 -11.08 -12.74
C GLY A 213 10.47 -10.04 -11.96
N ALA A 214 11.80 -10.18 -11.87
CA ALA A 214 12.67 -9.22 -11.21
C ALA A 214 12.70 -7.88 -11.97
N ILE A 215 12.86 -7.95 -13.30
CA ILE A 215 12.86 -6.78 -14.20
C ILE A 215 11.52 -6.06 -14.13
N ALA A 216 10.40 -6.80 -14.17
CA ALA A 216 9.06 -6.23 -14.10
C ALA A 216 8.80 -5.49 -12.79
N ARG A 217 9.27 -6.03 -11.65
CA ARG A 217 9.12 -5.36 -10.35
C ARG A 217 9.91 -4.05 -10.30
N LEU A 218 11.13 -4.05 -10.83
CA LEU A 218 11.96 -2.84 -10.88
C LEU A 218 11.35 -1.80 -11.84
N SER A 219 10.98 -2.21 -13.05
CA SER A 219 10.41 -1.32 -14.07
C SER A 219 9.08 -0.72 -13.59
N MET A 220 8.20 -1.53 -13.00
CA MET A 220 6.92 -1.04 -12.47
C MET A 220 7.10 -0.14 -11.25
N GLY A 221 8.12 -0.36 -10.41
CA GLY A 221 8.49 0.56 -9.34
C GLY A 221 8.90 1.95 -9.86
N ILE A 222 9.60 2.01 -11.00
CA ILE A 222 9.96 3.27 -11.66
C ILE A 222 8.76 3.88 -12.37
N ILE A 223 8.01 3.09 -13.16
CA ILE A 223 6.85 3.57 -13.94
C ILE A 223 5.79 4.18 -13.01
N SER A 224 5.54 3.55 -11.86
CA SER A 224 4.57 4.03 -10.86
C SER A 224 5.01 5.29 -10.11
N SER A 225 6.25 5.76 -10.28
CA SER A 225 6.71 7.05 -9.76
C SER A 225 6.32 8.24 -10.65
N PHE A 226 6.03 8.01 -11.94
CA PHE A 226 5.61 9.08 -12.83
C PHE A 226 4.16 9.49 -12.57
N SER A 227 3.91 10.80 -12.53
CA SER A 227 2.58 11.38 -12.28
C SER A 227 1.52 11.04 -13.32
N TRP A 228 1.93 10.64 -14.53
CA TRP A 228 1.02 10.15 -15.57
C TRP A 228 0.52 8.72 -15.32
N CYS A 229 1.25 7.93 -14.51
CA CYS A 229 0.89 6.55 -14.22
C CYS A 229 -0.28 6.48 -13.25
N LYS A 230 -1.48 6.21 -13.78
CA LYS A 230 -2.67 5.91 -12.98
C LYS A 230 -2.58 4.48 -12.47
N LYS A 231 -2.05 4.30 -11.26
CA LYS A 231 -1.74 2.99 -10.64
C LYS A 231 -2.92 2.02 -10.67
N HIS A 232 -4.14 2.50 -10.41
CA HIS A 232 -5.37 1.70 -10.50
C HIS A 232 -5.61 1.09 -11.90
N ILE A 233 -5.38 1.87 -12.98
CA ILE A 233 -5.59 1.41 -14.36
C ILE A 233 -4.49 0.41 -14.75
N PHE A 234 -3.25 0.67 -14.36
CA PHE A 234 -2.14 -0.26 -14.60
C PHE A 234 -2.37 -1.60 -13.89
N LEU A 235 -2.89 -1.57 -12.65
CA LEU A 235 -3.21 -2.79 -11.90
C LEU A 235 -4.26 -3.62 -12.64
N PHE A 236 -5.35 -2.99 -13.09
CA PHE A 236 -6.38 -3.65 -13.90
C PHE A 236 -5.83 -4.25 -15.20
N PHE A 237 -5.03 -3.48 -15.93
CA PHE A 237 -4.43 -3.91 -17.19
C PHE A 237 -3.56 -5.17 -17.03
N TRP A 238 -2.71 -5.22 -16.00
CA TRP A 238 -1.86 -6.38 -15.75
C TRP A 238 -2.63 -7.62 -15.29
N ILE A 239 -3.73 -7.46 -14.54
CA ILE A 239 -4.59 -8.59 -14.17
C ILE A 239 -5.26 -9.20 -15.42
N ILE A 240 -5.74 -8.36 -16.35
CA ILE A 240 -6.28 -8.84 -17.63
C ILE A 240 -5.23 -9.59 -18.43
N ILE A 241 -4.02 -9.03 -18.57
CA ILE A 241 -2.93 -9.71 -19.28
C ILE A 241 -2.64 -11.07 -18.63
N SER A 242 -2.62 -11.15 -17.31
CA SER A 242 -2.44 -12.41 -16.59
C SER A 242 -3.58 -13.40 -16.88
N SER A 243 -4.84 -12.94 -16.86
CA SER A 243 -6.00 -13.79 -17.17
C SER A 243 -5.94 -14.33 -18.60
N VAL A 244 -5.74 -13.45 -19.59
CA VAL A 244 -5.63 -13.82 -21.00
C VAL A 244 -4.45 -14.76 -21.24
N SER A 245 -3.29 -14.51 -20.60
CA SER A 245 -2.12 -15.39 -20.73
C SER A 245 -2.40 -16.80 -20.21
N ASN A 246 -3.11 -16.94 -19.09
CA ASN A 246 -3.48 -18.26 -18.55
C ASN A 246 -4.43 -19.02 -19.48
N ILE A 247 -5.40 -18.33 -20.09
CA ILE A 247 -6.32 -18.97 -21.06
C ILE A 247 -5.58 -19.32 -22.35
N ALA A 248 -4.75 -18.40 -22.87
CA ALA A 248 -3.96 -18.59 -24.08
C ALA A 248 -2.97 -19.75 -23.97
N SER A 249 -2.47 -20.03 -22.76
CA SER A 249 -1.57 -21.16 -22.48
C SER A 249 -2.14 -22.52 -22.91
N ASN A 250 -3.46 -22.67 -23.04
CA ASN A 250 -4.07 -23.93 -23.49
C ASN A 250 -3.82 -24.22 -24.97
N TYR A 251 -3.53 -23.20 -25.78
CA TYR A 251 -3.28 -23.35 -27.22
C TYR A 251 -1.79 -23.49 -27.57
N MET A 252 -0.92 -23.42 -26.56
CA MET A 252 0.53 -23.40 -26.72
C MET A 252 1.12 -24.82 -26.66
N THR A 253 1.87 -25.21 -27.68
CA THR A 253 2.45 -26.56 -27.81
C THR A 253 3.96 -26.56 -27.97
N THR A 254 4.59 -25.45 -28.35
CA THR A 254 6.04 -25.38 -28.54
C THR A 254 6.78 -24.90 -27.29
N THR A 255 8.07 -25.24 -27.18
CA THR A 255 8.96 -24.79 -26.08
C THR A 255 9.07 -23.27 -25.99
N TRP A 256 9.11 -22.60 -27.14
CA TRP A 256 9.15 -21.15 -27.23
C TRP A 256 7.86 -20.49 -26.73
N ASP A 257 6.71 -21.11 -26.99
CA ASP A 257 5.42 -20.62 -26.48
C ASP A 257 5.37 -20.68 -24.95
N PHE A 258 5.85 -21.79 -24.36
CA PHE A 258 5.94 -21.91 -22.90
C PHE A 258 6.93 -20.91 -22.28
N ALA A 259 8.05 -20.64 -22.94
CA ALA A 259 8.99 -19.61 -22.50
C ALA A 259 8.33 -18.22 -22.53
N LEU A 260 7.65 -17.87 -23.63
CA LEU A 260 6.96 -16.60 -23.77
C LEU A 260 5.83 -16.45 -22.74
N PHE A 261 5.05 -17.51 -22.51
CA PHE A 261 4.04 -17.58 -21.46
C PHE A 261 4.64 -17.34 -20.07
N SER A 262 5.77 -17.97 -19.75
CA SER A 262 6.41 -17.80 -18.46
C SER A 262 6.87 -16.34 -18.23
N CYS A 263 7.36 -15.67 -19.28
CA CYS A 263 7.77 -14.28 -19.24
C CYS A 263 6.58 -13.33 -19.08
N THR A 264 5.49 -13.53 -19.83
CA THR A 264 4.28 -12.69 -19.70
C THR A 264 3.59 -12.88 -18.34
N LEU A 265 3.56 -14.12 -17.84
CA LEU A 265 3.03 -14.41 -16.52
C LEU A 265 3.89 -13.77 -15.42
N ALA A 266 5.22 -13.90 -15.50
CA ALA A 266 6.14 -13.31 -14.53
C ALA A 266 6.05 -11.78 -14.47
N THR A 267 5.93 -11.14 -15.64
CA THR A 267 5.81 -9.68 -15.73
C THR A 267 4.50 -9.19 -15.14
N ALA A 268 3.37 -9.83 -15.47
CA ALA A 268 2.07 -9.48 -14.92
C ALA A 268 1.99 -9.70 -13.40
N GLN A 269 2.48 -10.84 -12.93
CA GLN A 269 2.52 -11.14 -11.50
C GLN A 269 3.49 -10.23 -10.72
N GLY A 270 4.64 -9.91 -11.32
CA GLY A 270 5.61 -8.96 -10.76
C GLY A 270 5.03 -7.55 -10.64
N ALA A 271 4.30 -7.09 -11.66
CA ALA A 271 3.62 -5.79 -11.64
C ALA A 271 2.57 -5.71 -10.53
N PHE A 272 1.76 -6.76 -10.34
CA PHE A 272 0.74 -6.80 -9.29
C PHE A 272 1.34 -6.64 -7.89
N ILE A 273 2.43 -7.37 -7.58
CA ILE A 273 3.09 -7.33 -6.27
C ILE A 273 3.54 -5.90 -5.89
N VAL A 274 3.98 -5.11 -6.87
CA VAL A 274 4.41 -3.72 -6.65
C VAL A 274 3.22 -2.77 -6.57
N LEU A 275 2.24 -2.92 -7.47
CA LEU A 275 1.11 -2.00 -7.56
C LEU A 275 0.09 -2.16 -6.43
N GLN A 276 -0.15 -3.37 -5.95
CA GLN A 276 -1.14 -3.66 -4.89
C GLN A 276 -0.93 -2.81 -3.61
N PRO A 277 0.25 -2.78 -2.97
CA PRO A 277 0.48 -1.95 -1.78
C PRO A 277 0.58 -0.45 -2.09
N LEU A 278 0.81 -0.05 -3.35
CA LEU A 278 0.79 1.35 -3.78
C LEU A 278 -0.64 1.87 -3.94
N VAL A 279 -1.52 1.06 -4.54
CA VAL A 279 -2.95 1.36 -4.67
C VAL A 279 -3.62 1.39 -3.30
N LEU A 280 -3.25 0.46 -2.40
CA LEU A 280 -3.76 0.47 -1.03
C LEU A 280 -3.43 1.76 -0.28
N ALA A 281 -2.24 2.32 -0.51
CA ALA A 281 -1.79 3.58 0.07
C ALA A 281 -2.64 4.80 -0.30
N GLU A 282 -3.30 4.74 -1.45
CA GLU A 282 -4.17 5.82 -1.96
C GLU A 282 -5.61 5.68 -1.45
N ILE A 283 -6.03 4.46 -1.07
CA ILE A 283 -7.38 4.17 -0.57
C ILE A 283 -7.49 4.37 0.94
N VAL A 284 -6.43 4.01 1.68
CA VAL A 284 -6.43 4.00 3.15
C VAL A 284 -5.59 5.16 3.69
N LEU A 285 -6.07 5.76 4.78
CA LEU A 285 -5.35 6.80 5.50
C LEU A 285 -3.96 6.32 5.95
N PRO A 286 -2.93 7.19 5.96
CA PRO A 286 -1.57 6.80 6.34
C PRO A 286 -1.47 6.13 7.72
N GLU A 287 -2.35 6.52 8.65
CA GLU A 287 -2.39 5.99 10.02
C GLU A 287 -2.83 4.53 10.08
N ASP A 288 -3.73 4.10 9.18
CA ASP A 288 -4.31 2.75 9.17
C ASP A 288 -3.66 1.85 8.11
N LEU A 289 -2.68 2.38 7.36
CA LEU A 289 -2.03 1.68 6.26
C LEU A 289 -1.35 0.38 6.71
N THR A 290 -0.74 0.37 7.89
CA THR A 290 -0.06 -0.83 8.42
C THR A 290 -1.07 -1.93 8.74
N ASP A 291 -2.20 -1.57 9.34
CA ASP A 291 -3.27 -2.50 9.69
C ASP A 291 -3.94 -3.06 8.42
N ALA A 292 -4.19 -2.19 7.44
CA ALA A 292 -4.73 -2.57 6.15
C ALA A 292 -3.79 -3.50 5.36
N LEU A 293 -2.48 -3.22 5.36
CA LEU A 293 -1.47 -4.12 4.77
C LEU A 293 -1.49 -5.48 5.48
N GLY A 294 -1.61 -5.50 6.81
CA GLY A 294 -1.72 -6.73 7.61
C GLY A 294 -2.95 -7.58 7.24
N LEU A 295 -4.13 -6.95 7.10
CA LEU A 295 -5.35 -7.64 6.66
C LEU A 295 -5.21 -8.17 5.22
N MET A 296 -4.62 -7.39 4.32
CA MET A 296 -4.35 -7.82 2.95
C MET A 296 -3.39 -9.02 2.89
N LEU A 297 -2.37 -9.03 3.76
CA LEU A 297 -1.46 -10.15 3.93
C LEU A 297 -2.18 -11.41 4.40
N LEU A 298 -3.11 -11.28 5.36
CA LEU A 298 -3.95 -12.38 5.83
C LEU A 298 -4.78 -12.96 4.67
N ALA A 299 -5.41 -12.10 3.86
CA ALA A 299 -6.19 -12.50 2.70
C ALA A 299 -5.34 -13.25 1.67
N SER A 300 -4.17 -12.71 1.32
CA SER A 300 -3.26 -13.38 0.40
C SER A 300 -2.77 -14.71 0.94
N GLY A 301 -2.44 -14.79 2.24
CA GLY A 301 -2.06 -16.04 2.91
C GLY A 301 -3.14 -17.11 2.83
N ALA A 302 -4.40 -16.75 3.13
CA ALA A 302 -5.54 -17.65 2.98
C ALA A 302 -5.74 -18.09 1.52
N GLY A 303 -5.59 -17.16 0.57
CA GLY A 303 -5.64 -17.45 -0.86
C GLY A 303 -4.59 -18.50 -1.26
N TYR A 304 -3.33 -18.33 -0.88
CA TYR A 304 -2.26 -19.29 -1.18
C TYR A 304 -2.52 -20.69 -0.59
N LEU A 305 -3.03 -20.74 0.65
CA LEU A 305 -3.35 -21.99 1.33
C LEU A 305 -4.49 -22.75 0.64
N MET A 306 -5.54 -22.03 0.20
CA MET A 306 -6.71 -22.64 -0.45
C MET A 306 -6.51 -22.91 -1.94
N GLY A 307 -5.70 -22.09 -2.62
CA GLY A 307 -5.53 -22.11 -4.07
C GLY A 307 -4.93 -23.42 -4.58
N THR A 308 -3.86 -23.89 -3.94
CA THR A 308 -3.18 -25.13 -4.33
C THR A 308 -4.04 -26.39 -4.16
N PRO A 309 -4.70 -26.66 -3.00
CA PRO A 309 -5.55 -27.85 -2.86
C PRO A 309 -6.80 -27.78 -3.74
N MET A 310 -7.43 -26.62 -3.92
CA MET A 310 -8.57 -26.52 -4.84
C MET A 310 -8.18 -26.83 -6.28
N MET A 311 -7.00 -26.38 -6.70
CA MET A 311 -6.49 -26.68 -8.04
C MET A 311 -6.04 -28.13 -8.19
N ALA A 312 -5.65 -28.80 -7.10
CA ALA A 312 -5.41 -30.23 -7.10
C ALA A 312 -6.72 -31.02 -7.28
N LEU A 313 -7.81 -30.62 -6.62
CA LEU A 313 -9.13 -31.22 -6.83
C LEU A 313 -9.64 -31.04 -8.27
N VAL A 314 -9.44 -29.85 -8.84
CA VAL A 314 -9.72 -29.56 -10.25
C VAL A 314 -8.93 -30.52 -11.16
N PHE A 315 -7.66 -30.75 -10.84
CA PHE A 315 -6.82 -31.69 -11.57
C PHE A 315 -7.32 -33.14 -11.41
N ASP A 316 -7.73 -33.57 -10.21
CA ASP A 316 -8.20 -34.93 -9.96
C ASP A 316 -9.50 -35.26 -10.73
N CYS A 317 -10.40 -34.28 -10.85
CA CYS A 317 -11.66 -34.44 -11.58
C CYS A 317 -11.47 -34.58 -13.10
N TRP A 318 -10.62 -33.74 -13.71
CA TRP A 318 -10.47 -33.69 -15.17
C TRP A 318 -9.23 -34.43 -15.69
N LYS A 319 -8.22 -34.67 -14.85
CA LYS A 319 -6.90 -35.23 -15.16
C LYS A 319 -6.19 -34.52 -16.32
N LYS A 320 -6.45 -33.21 -16.49
CA LYS A 320 -5.87 -32.35 -17.53
C LYS A 320 -5.40 -31.04 -16.92
N TYR A 321 -4.15 -30.66 -17.16
CA TYR A 321 -3.61 -29.37 -16.69
C TYR A 321 -4.28 -28.17 -17.34
N GLU A 322 -4.75 -28.30 -18.59
CA GLU A 322 -5.45 -27.23 -19.32
C GLU A 322 -6.69 -26.73 -18.55
N ALA A 323 -7.40 -27.64 -17.85
CA ALA A 323 -8.53 -27.27 -17.02
C ALA A 323 -8.11 -26.43 -15.80
N CYS A 324 -6.96 -26.71 -15.19
CA CYS A 324 -6.38 -25.90 -14.11
C CYS A 324 -6.02 -24.49 -14.59
N TYR A 325 -5.40 -24.35 -15.77
CA TYR A 325 -5.07 -23.04 -16.33
C TYR A 325 -6.31 -22.26 -16.76
N LEU A 326 -7.32 -22.93 -17.31
CA LEU A 326 -8.60 -22.31 -17.65
C LEU A 326 -9.30 -21.78 -16.39
N THR A 327 -9.41 -22.60 -15.34
CA THR A 327 -10.05 -22.19 -14.07
C THR A 327 -9.29 -21.03 -13.42
N CYS A 328 -7.95 -21.06 -13.42
CA CYS A 328 -7.10 -19.93 -13.03
C CYS A 328 -7.44 -18.66 -13.85
N GLY A 329 -7.54 -18.78 -15.17
CA GLY A 329 -7.88 -17.68 -16.08
C GLY A 329 -9.25 -17.05 -15.79
N VAL A 330 -10.27 -17.88 -15.52
CA VAL A 330 -11.63 -17.43 -15.18
C VAL A 330 -11.67 -16.73 -13.81
N ILE A 331 -11.00 -17.27 -12.80
CA ILE A 331 -10.91 -16.63 -11.48
C ILE A 331 -10.20 -15.27 -11.58
N LEU A 332 -9.15 -15.17 -12.39
CA LEU A 332 -8.47 -13.91 -12.65
C LEU A 332 -9.32 -12.93 -13.47
N ALA A 333 -10.15 -13.40 -14.41
CA ALA A 333 -11.11 -12.56 -15.11
C ALA A 333 -12.16 -11.99 -14.13
N PHE A 334 -12.65 -12.81 -13.19
CA PHE A 334 -13.51 -12.34 -12.11
C PHE A 334 -12.82 -11.30 -11.22
N THR A 335 -11.55 -11.52 -10.89
CA THR A 335 -10.71 -10.56 -10.18
C THR A 335 -10.58 -9.24 -10.94
N ALA A 336 -10.39 -9.30 -12.26
CA ALA A 336 -10.33 -8.11 -13.12
C ALA A 336 -11.63 -7.30 -13.03
N LEU A 337 -12.80 -7.97 -13.10
CA LEU A 337 -14.12 -7.34 -12.95
C LEU A 337 -14.26 -6.60 -11.61
N LEU A 338 -13.82 -7.22 -10.51
CA LEU A 338 -13.79 -6.56 -9.20
C LEU A 338 -12.92 -5.31 -9.24
N THR A 339 -11.71 -5.39 -9.79
CA THR A 339 -10.83 -4.22 -9.88
C THR A 339 -11.34 -3.12 -10.82
N THR A 340 -12.18 -3.44 -11.81
CA THR A 340 -12.87 -2.44 -12.64
C THR A 340 -13.72 -1.50 -11.80
N THR A 341 -14.40 -2.01 -10.77
CA THR A 341 -15.23 -1.18 -9.89
C THR A 341 -14.40 -0.14 -9.13
N ILE A 342 -13.17 -0.50 -8.73
CA ILE A 342 -12.19 0.42 -8.12
C ILE A 342 -11.77 1.48 -9.14
N VAL A 343 -11.47 1.08 -10.38
CA VAL A 343 -11.10 2.01 -11.45
C VAL A 343 -12.22 3.00 -11.76
N ILE A 344 -13.46 2.53 -11.82
CA ILE A 344 -14.65 3.39 -12.04
C ILE A 344 -14.81 4.37 -10.89
N ALA A 345 -14.71 3.90 -9.64
CA ALA A 345 -14.81 4.76 -8.45
C ALA A 345 -13.72 5.84 -8.45
N TYR A 346 -12.48 5.47 -8.79
CA TYR A 346 -11.36 6.40 -8.93
C TYR A 346 -11.60 7.43 -10.05
N ILE A 347 -12.03 6.99 -11.24
CA ILE A 347 -12.35 7.90 -12.35
C ILE A 347 -13.45 8.89 -11.94
N ARG A 348 -14.48 8.42 -11.21
CA ARG A 348 -15.55 9.27 -10.70
C ARG A 348 -15.02 10.31 -9.71
N GLN A 349 -14.15 9.94 -8.78
CA GLN A 349 -13.52 10.88 -7.84
C GLN A 349 -12.72 11.97 -8.59
N VAL A 350 -11.87 11.59 -9.55
CA VAL A 350 -11.09 12.54 -10.36
C VAL A 350 -11.98 13.47 -11.19
N LEU A 351 -13.09 12.95 -11.74
CA LEU A 351 -14.06 13.76 -12.47
C LEU A 351 -14.76 14.78 -11.56
N MET A 352 -15.14 14.36 -10.35
CA MET A 352 -15.78 15.23 -9.35
C MET A 352 -14.82 16.34 -8.89
N GLU A 353 -13.56 16.04 -8.62
CA GLU A 353 -12.56 17.06 -8.27
C GLU A 353 -12.34 18.07 -9.41
N LYS A 354 -12.25 17.59 -10.66
CA LYS A 354 -12.16 18.48 -11.83
C LYS A 354 -13.41 19.33 -12.01
N TYR A 355 -14.59 18.80 -11.69
CA TYR A 355 -15.83 19.55 -11.72
C TYR A 355 -15.84 20.62 -10.62
N GLU A 356 -15.46 20.27 -9.39
CA GLU A 356 -15.39 21.19 -8.26
C GLU A 356 -14.37 22.32 -8.49
N ARG A 357 -13.17 22.01 -9.01
CA ARG A 357 -12.18 23.04 -9.38
C ARG A 357 -12.71 24.00 -10.45
N ARG A 358 -13.41 23.47 -11.47
CA ARG A 358 -14.04 24.31 -12.51
C ARG A 358 -15.15 25.18 -11.91
N LEU A 359 -15.94 24.64 -10.99
CA LEU A 359 -16.99 25.37 -10.30
C LEU A 359 -16.40 26.49 -9.43
N LYS A 360 -15.35 26.21 -8.65
CA LYS A 360 -14.63 27.20 -7.84
C LYS A 360 -14.04 28.32 -8.70
N MET A 361 -13.43 28.01 -9.84
CA MET A 361 -12.92 29.03 -10.77
C MET A 361 -14.04 29.90 -11.37
N ARG A 362 -15.19 29.30 -11.72
CA ARG A 362 -16.36 30.07 -12.21
C ARG A 362 -16.90 30.99 -11.12
N LEU A 363 -17.08 30.48 -9.91
CA LEU A 363 -17.57 31.25 -8.77
C LEU A 363 -16.63 32.42 -8.43
N ALA A 364 -15.30 32.19 -8.44
CA ALA A 364 -14.31 33.23 -8.22
C ALA A 364 -14.36 34.31 -9.31
N ASN A 365 -14.53 33.92 -10.58
CA ASN A 365 -14.67 34.88 -11.69
C ASN A 365 -15.96 35.69 -11.55
N GLU A 366 -17.09 35.07 -11.23
CA GLU A 366 -18.37 35.77 -11.01
C GLU A 366 -18.29 36.74 -9.83
N MET A 367 -17.72 36.33 -8.69
CA MET A 367 -17.47 37.23 -7.55
C MET A 367 -16.59 38.41 -7.94
N SER A 368 -15.51 38.18 -8.70
CA SER A 368 -14.62 39.26 -9.13
C SER A 368 -15.31 40.27 -10.05
N ASN A 369 -16.21 39.78 -10.93
CA ASN A 369 -17.00 40.62 -11.81
C ASN A 369 -18.07 41.41 -11.04
N TRP A 370 -18.69 40.79 -10.02
CA TRP A 370 -19.64 41.46 -9.14
C TRP A 370 -18.97 42.58 -8.34
N ILE A 371 -17.81 42.32 -7.72
CA ILE A 371 -17.02 43.34 -7.00
C ILE A 371 -16.65 44.51 -7.92
N ARG A 372 -16.25 44.23 -9.18
CA ARG A 372 -15.98 45.31 -10.15
C ARG A 372 -17.21 46.17 -10.44
N ARG A 373 -18.38 45.55 -10.63
CA ARG A 373 -19.63 46.29 -10.87
C ARG A 373 -20.02 47.15 -9.67
N GLU A 374 -19.93 46.60 -8.46
CA GLU A 374 -20.24 47.33 -7.22
C GLU A 374 -19.27 48.50 -7.01
N SER A 375 -17.98 48.32 -7.35
CA SER A 375 -16.98 49.39 -7.27
C SER A 375 -17.18 50.48 -8.33
N SER A 376 -17.72 50.15 -9.51
CA SER A 376 -18.07 51.16 -10.52
C SER A 376 -19.35 51.92 -10.18
N SER A 377 -20.33 51.29 -9.54
CA SER A 377 -21.59 51.94 -9.13
C SER A 377 -21.46 52.80 -7.88
N SER A 378 -20.33 52.74 -7.17
CA SER A 378 -20.05 53.56 -5.98
C SER A 378 -19.13 54.76 -6.26
N GLN A 379 -18.72 54.95 -7.53
CA GLN A 379 -17.97 56.12 -7.99
C GLN A 379 -18.81 57.11 -8.83
N GLU A 380 -20.05 56.75 -9.17
CA GLU A 380 -21.10 57.65 -9.65
C GLU A 380 -21.97 58.11 -8.48
#